data_AF-A0A1C5WYH0-F1
#
_entry.id   AF-A0A1C5WYH0-F1
#
_cell.length_a   1.000
_cell.length_b   1.000
_cell.length_c   1.000
_cell.angle_alpha   90.00
_cell.angle_beta   90.00
_cell.angle_gamma   90.00
#
_symmetry.space_group_name_H-M   'P 1'
#
loop_
_entity.id
_entity.type
_entity.pdbx_description
1 polymer ?
#
loop_
_entity_poly.entity_id
_entity_poly.type
_entity_poly.pdbx_seq_one_letter_code
_entity_poly.pdbx_strand_id
1 'polypeptide(L)'
;MQKERTTERKEAAASAKEKKIPVPARMTVEHGLRQLAFGDISDAVRLIFGPPGEPEELEKMNLFNISEIRRGKDGLVEIKLYDRMEAMRCLEERKANREEVLPLYQALQRSARFLPAEGAAEKGSDDGGKA
;
A
#
# COMPACT_ATOMS: atom_id res chain seq x y z
N MET A 1 -4.89 61.22 -7.35
CA MET A 1 -4.94 60.03 -8.23
C MET A 1 -4.32 58.79 -7.55
N GLN A 2 -4.82 58.38 -6.39
CA GLN A 2 -4.37 57.13 -5.75
C GLN A 2 -5.56 56.47 -5.04
N LYS A 3 -6.42 55.78 -5.79
CA LYS A 3 -7.54 55.01 -5.20
C LYS A 3 -7.97 53.77 -6.00
N GLU A 4 -7.17 53.30 -6.95
CA GLU A 4 -7.58 52.20 -7.86
C GLU A 4 -6.71 50.93 -7.82
N ARG A 5 -5.66 50.87 -6.98
CA ARG A 5 -4.72 49.71 -6.94
C ARG A 5 -4.95 48.71 -5.81
N THR A 6 -6.10 48.73 -5.15
CA THR A 6 -6.39 47.84 -4.00
C THR A 6 -7.44 46.77 -4.25
N THR A 7 -8.08 46.73 -5.42
CA THR A 7 -9.14 45.76 -5.73
C THR A 7 -8.64 44.47 -6.40
N GLU A 8 -7.52 44.49 -7.12
CA GLU A 8 -7.07 43.32 -7.90
C GLU A 8 -6.36 42.23 -7.07
N ARG A 9 -5.98 42.50 -5.83
CA ARG A 9 -5.31 41.49 -4.96
C ARG A 9 -6.28 40.54 -4.26
N LYS A 10 -7.59 40.76 -4.35
CA LYS A 10 -8.59 39.95 -3.62
C LYS A 10 -9.24 38.83 -4.42
N GLU A 11 -9.07 38.75 -5.74
CA GLU A 11 -9.77 37.74 -6.55
C GLU A 11 -8.90 36.55 -7.00
N ALA A 12 -7.58 36.60 -6.85
CA ALA A 12 -6.70 35.48 -7.21
C ALA A 12 -6.54 34.41 -6.10
N ALA A 13 -7.16 34.61 -4.92
CA ALA A 13 -7.05 33.70 -3.78
C ALA A 13 -8.15 32.61 -3.72
N ALA A 14 -8.99 32.52 -4.76
CA ALA A 14 -10.18 31.67 -4.75
C ALA A 14 -10.24 30.69 -5.93
N SER A 15 -9.19 29.89 -6.18
CA SER A 15 -9.37 28.54 -6.77
C SER A 15 -8.09 27.69 -6.72
N ALA A 16 -7.36 27.70 -5.60
CA ALA A 16 -6.46 26.58 -5.29
C ALA A 16 -7.29 25.52 -4.55
N LYS A 17 -8.24 24.91 -5.27
CA LYS A 17 -8.97 23.76 -4.77
C LYS A 17 -7.92 22.66 -4.64
N GLU A 18 -7.49 22.43 -3.40
CA GLU A 18 -6.56 21.39 -3.00
C GLU A 18 -7.08 20.08 -3.61
N LYS A 19 -6.53 19.71 -4.77
CA LYS A 19 -6.81 18.44 -5.42
C LYS A 19 -6.20 17.42 -4.49
N LYS A 20 -6.98 16.98 -3.51
CA LYS A 20 -6.64 15.89 -2.61
C LYS A 20 -6.24 14.74 -3.53
N ILE A 21 -4.95 14.48 -3.64
CA ILE A 21 -4.42 13.36 -4.42
C ILE A 21 -5.20 12.15 -3.90
N PRO A 22 -5.98 11.46 -4.74
CA PRO A 22 -6.79 10.36 -4.26
C PRO A 22 -5.80 9.30 -3.76
N VAL A 23 -5.63 9.20 -2.44
CA VAL A 23 -4.95 8.05 -1.85
C VAL A 23 -5.87 6.87 -2.19
N PRO A 24 -5.48 5.97 -3.10
CA PRO A 24 -6.38 4.94 -3.55
C PRO A 24 -6.78 4.12 -2.34
N ALA A 25 -8.08 3.81 -2.23
CA ALA A 25 -8.74 3.37 -1.02
C ALA A 25 -8.17 2.09 -0.36
N ARG A 26 -7.09 1.48 -0.87
CA ARG A 26 -6.42 0.29 -0.31
C ARG A 26 -4.92 0.22 -0.65
N MET A 27 -4.12 1.25 -0.40
CA MET A 27 -2.66 1.00 -0.33
C MET A 27 -2.34 0.29 0.99
N THR A 28 -1.96 -0.99 0.89
CA THR A 28 -1.43 -1.74 2.03
C THR A 28 0.08 -1.55 2.12
N VAL A 29 0.64 -1.75 3.31
CA VAL A 29 2.10 -1.80 3.51
C VAL A 29 2.73 -2.84 2.57
N GLU A 30 2.06 -3.97 2.37
CA GLU A 30 2.52 -5.01 1.42
C GLU A 30 2.61 -4.47 -0.01
N HIS A 31 1.58 -3.77 -0.48
CA HIS A 31 1.57 -3.22 -1.83
C HIS A 31 2.70 -2.20 -2.03
N GLY A 32 2.92 -1.30 -1.06
CA GLY A 32 4.02 -0.35 -1.10
C GLY A 32 5.39 -1.05 -1.14
N LEU A 33 5.63 -2.01 -0.25
CA LEU A 33 6.87 -2.77 -0.22
C LEU A 33 7.11 -3.56 -1.51
N ARG A 34 6.07 -4.14 -2.11
CA ARG A 34 6.17 -4.81 -3.42
C ARG A 34 6.55 -3.84 -4.53
N GLN A 35 6.00 -2.63 -4.52
CA GLN A 35 6.40 -1.60 -5.48
C GLN A 35 7.86 -1.18 -5.28
N LEU A 36 8.34 -1.05 -4.04
CA LEU A 36 9.76 -0.78 -3.79
C LEU A 36 10.68 -1.93 -4.24
N ALA A 37 10.31 -3.17 -3.94
CA ALA A 37 11.12 -4.35 -4.25
C ALA A 37 11.17 -4.66 -5.76
N PHE A 38 10.03 -4.58 -6.45
CA PHE A 38 9.85 -5.10 -7.81
C PHE A 38 9.38 -4.06 -8.83
N GLY A 39 9.16 -2.81 -8.41
CA GLY A 39 8.72 -1.75 -9.31
C GLY A 39 9.81 -1.31 -10.30
N ASP A 40 9.35 -0.81 -11.44
CA ASP A 40 10.22 -0.24 -12.46
C ASP A 40 10.85 1.09 -11.99
N ILE A 41 11.95 1.46 -12.63
CA ILE A 41 12.63 2.75 -12.43
C ILE A 41 12.76 3.54 -13.74
N SER A 42 12.05 3.13 -14.79
CA SER A 42 12.12 3.71 -16.13
C SER A 42 11.84 5.20 -16.09
N ASP A 43 10.87 5.63 -15.28
CA ASP A 43 10.53 7.04 -15.12
C ASP A 43 11.60 7.84 -14.38
N ALA A 44 12.26 7.27 -13.38
CA ALA A 44 13.41 7.91 -12.74
C ALA A 44 14.60 8.03 -13.71
N VAL A 45 14.84 7.01 -14.53
CA VAL A 45 15.87 7.05 -15.59
C VAL A 45 15.51 8.10 -16.65
N ARG A 46 14.24 8.15 -17.06
CA ARG A 46 13.73 9.16 -18.00
C ARG A 46 13.85 10.57 -17.42
N LEU A 47 13.67 10.75 -16.13
CA LEU A 47 13.86 12.04 -15.48
C LEU A 47 15.31 12.54 -15.53
N ILE A 48 16.29 11.62 -15.50
CA ILE A 48 17.73 11.97 -15.51
C ILE A 48 18.27 12.14 -16.93
N PHE A 49 17.91 11.23 -17.84
CA PHE A 49 18.52 11.13 -19.16
C PHE A 49 17.58 11.47 -20.32
N GLY A 50 16.30 11.67 -20.02
CA GLY A 50 15.30 12.04 -21.03
C GLY A 50 15.48 13.47 -21.52
N PRO A 51 14.90 13.80 -22.69
CA PRO A 51 14.80 15.18 -23.12
C PRO A 51 13.97 16.00 -22.11
N PRO A 52 14.16 17.32 -22.05
CA PRO A 52 13.29 18.20 -21.28
C PRO A 52 11.84 18.00 -21.73
N GLY A 53 11.01 17.45 -20.85
CA GLY A 53 9.58 17.27 -21.08
C GLY A 53 8.77 18.47 -20.59
N GLU A 54 7.52 18.55 -21.03
CA GLU A 54 6.57 19.52 -20.50
C GLU A 54 6.24 19.22 -19.02
N PRO A 55 5.91 20.22 -18.19
CA PRO A 55 5.53 20.00 -16.80
C PRO A 55 4.39 18.99 -16.62
N GLU A 56 3.48 18.90 -17.58
CA GLU A 56 2.36 17.95 -17.59
C GLU A 56 2.80 16.49 -17.76
N GLU A 57 3.98 16.25 -18.36
CA GLU A 57 4.55 14.91 -18.46
C GLU A 57 5.13 14.46 -17.13
N LEU A 58 5.70 15.40 -16.36
CA LEU A 58 6.24 15.13 -15.03
C LEU A 58 5.14 14.64 -14.07
N GLU A 59 3.92 15.21 -14.16
CA GLU A 59 2.77 14.76 -13.36
C GLU A 59 2.34 13.31 -13.65
N LYS A 60 2.71 12.76 -14.81
CA LYS A 60 2.38 11.40 -15.23
C LYS A 60 3.48 10.39 -14.92
N MET A 61 4.64 10.84 -14.44
CA MET A 61 5.77 9.95 -14.11
C MET A 61 5.53 9.21 -12.80
N ASN A 62 5.83 7.91 -12.79
CA ASN A 62 5.90 7.12 -11.58
C ASN A 62 7.25 7.29 -10.88
N LEU A 63 7.28 8.18 -9.89
CA LEU A 63 8.49 8.48 -9.10
C LEU A 63 8.50 7.76 -7.74
N PHE A 64 7.66 6.73 -7.55
CA PHE A 64 7.47 6.05 -6.26
C PHE A 64 8.77 5.48 -5.65
N ASN A 65 9.70 5.05 -6.50
CA ASN A 65 10.97 4.44 -6.07
C ASN A 65 12.05 5.46 -5.64
N ILE A 66 11.80 6.76 -5.78
CA ILE A 66 12.76 7.81 -5.42
C ILE A 66 12.62 8.13 -3.94
N SER A 67 13.74 8.04 -3.20
CA SER A 67 13.82 8.37 -1.78
C SER A 67 14.30 9.79 -1.52
N GLU A 68 15.10 10.36 -2.42
CA GLU A 68 15.69 11.69 -2.27
C GLU A 68 16.00 12.29 -3.65
N ILE A 69 15.74 13.60 -3.80
CA ILE A 69 16.19 14.42 -4.95
C ILE A 69 16.94 15.63 -4.40
N ARG A 70 18.17 15.85 -4.87
CA ARG A 70 19.00 16.98 -4.44
C ARG A 70 19.64 17.69 -5.61
N ARG A 71 19.82 19.00 -5.45
CA ARG A 71 20.58 19.84 -6.38
C ARG A 71 21.85 20.33 -5.70
N GLY A 72 22.99 19.93 -6.22
CA GLY A 72 24.31 20.37 -5.81
C GLY A 72 24.58 21.84 -6.16
N LYS A 73 25.66 22.39 -5.59
CA LYS A 73 26.05 23.80 -5.77
C LYS A 73 26.50 24.11 -7.21
N ASP A 74 26.99 23.11 -7.90
CA ASP A 74 27.36 23.11 -9.33
C ASP A 74 26.15 22.91 -10.26
N GLY A 75 24.95 22.75 -9.69
CA GLY A 75 23.74 22.49 -10.45
C GLY A 75 23.51 21.01 -10.78
N LEU A 76 24.41 20.11 -10.39
CA LEU A 76 24.25 18.66 -10.55
C LEU A 76 23.03 18.18 -9.77
N VAL A 77 22.19 17.35 -10.38
CA VAL A 77 21.04 16.74 -9.71
C VAL A 77 21.38 15.31 -9.33
N GLU A 78 21.25 15.00 -8.04
CA GLU A 78 21.39 13.66 -7.48
C GLU A 78 20.01 13.09 -7.17
N ILE A 79 19.77 11.85 -7.58
CA ILE A 79 18.56 11.09 -7.26
C ILE A 79 18.98 9.81 -6.54
N LYS A 80 18.37 9.54 -5.39
CA LYS A 80 18.51 8.26 -4.70
C LYS A 80 17.24 7.46 -4.81
N LEU A 81 17.42 6.15 -4.95
CA LEU A 81 16.32 5.18 -4.92
C LEU A 81 16.25 4.50 -3.56
N TYR A 82 15.09 3.95 -3.23
CA TYR A 82 14.97 3.04 -2.09
C TYR A 82 15.77 1.74 -2.31
N ASP A 83 16.18 1.11 -1.20
CA ASP A 83 16.87 -0.18 -1.23
C ASP A 83 15.88 -1.32 -1.52
N ARG A 84 16.08 -1.99 -2.65
CA ARG A 84 15.23 -3.13 -3.08
C ARG A 84 15.42 -4.36 -2.20
N MET A 85 16.63 -4.62 -1.75
CA MET A 85 16.93 -5.78 -0.89
C MET A 85 16.25 -5.60 0.46
N GLU A 86 16.27 -4.39 1.00
CA GLU A 86 15.59 -4.09 2.25
C GLU A 86 14.07 -4.23 2.12
N ALA A 87 13.48 -3.74 1.04
CA ALA A 87 12.06 -3.93 0.77
C ALA A 87 11.66 -5.43 0.67
N MET A 88 12.52 -6.26 0.06
CA MET A 88 12.30 -7.71 -0.01
C MET A 88 12.39 -8.38 1.37
N ARG A 89 13.37 -8.00 2.20
CA ARG A 89 13.49 -8.49 3.59
C ARG A 89 12.24 -8.18 4.40
N CYS A 90 11.75 -6.94 4.34
CA CYS A 90 10.51 -6.56 5.02
C CYS A 90 9.29 -7.36 4.51
N LEU A 91 9.25 -7.76 3.24
CA LEU A 91 8.19 -8.62 2.71
C LEU A 91 8.29 -10.05 3.26
N GLU A 92 9.50 -10.60 3.40
CA GLU A 92 9.72 -11.94 3.96
C GLU A 92 9.34 -12.01 5.44
N GLU A 93 9.80 -11.05 6.25
CA GLU A 93 9.45 -10.96 7.68
C GLU A 93 7.94 -10.87 7.89
N ARG A 94 7.23 -10.12 7.05
CA ARG A 94 5.76 -10.02 7.13
C ARG A 94 5.06 -11.31 6.74
N LYS A 95 5.63 -12.13 5.84
CA LYS A 95 5.08 -13.47 5.55
C LYS A 95 5.26 -14.40 6.75
N ALA A 96 6.44 -14.40 7.36
CA ALA A 96 6.73 -15.21 8.55
C ALA A 96 5.74 -14.88 9.69
N ASN A 97 5.54 -13.60 9.99
CA ASN A 97 4.60 -13.17 11.03
C ASN A 97 3.12 -13.45 10.70
N ARG A 98 2.76 -13.64 9.43
CA ARG A 98 1.39 -14.00 9.02
C ARG A 98 1.15 -15.51 9.11
N GLU A 99 2.19 -16.31 8.90
CA GLU A 99 2.14 -17.77 8.98
C GLU A 99 2.30 -18.29 10.42
N GLU A 100 2.55 -17.42 11.40
CA GLU A 100 2.41 -17.69 12.84
C GLU A 100 0.96 -17.95 13.30
N VAL A 101 0.03 -18.32 12.40
CA VAL A 101 -1.11 -19.14 12.81
C VAL A 101 -0.55 -20.53 13.10
N LEU A 102 -0.06 -20.71 14.34
CA LEU A 102 0.63 -21.89 14.83
C LEU A 102 0.03 -23.16 14.20
N PRO A 103 0.82 -24.02 13.54
CA PRO A 103 0.35 -25.29 12.99
C PRO A 103 -0.48 -26.09 14.01
N LEU A 104 -0.14 -25.96 15.30
CA LEU A 104 -0.90 -26.49 16.43
C LEU A 104 -2.31 -25.89 16.56
N TYR A 105 -2.49 -24.58 16.44
CA TYR A 105 -3.81 -23.95 16.48
C TYR A 105 -4.71 -24.43 15.34
N GLN A 106 -4.15 -24.53 14.12
CA GLN A 106 -4.89 -25.08 12.98
C GLN A 106 -5.24 -26.55 13.18
N ALA A 107 -4.30 -27.35 13.71
CA ALA A 107 -4.55 -28.76 14.05
C ALA A 107 -5.65 -28.90 15.10
N LEU A 108 -5.63 -28.09 16.16
CA LEU A 108 -6.66 -28.07 17.20
C LEU A 108 -8.03 -27.68 16.63
N GLN A 109 -8.11 -26.64 15.80
CA GLN A 109 -9.36 -26.26 15.12
C GLN A 109 -9.91 -27.39 14.23
N ARG A 110 -9.03 -28.14 13.55
CA ARG A 110 -9.43 -29.29 12.73
C ARG A 110 -9.96 -30.42 13.62
N SER A 111 -9.27 -30.76 14.69
CA SER A 111 -9.70 -31.80 15.64
C SER A 111 -11.04 -31.48 16.28
N ALA A 112 -11.27 -30.23 16.68
CA ALA A 112 -12.53 -29.80 17.29
C ALA A 112 -13.75 -29.91 16.36
N ARG A 113 -13.56 -29.83 15.03
CA ARG A 113 -14.64 -30.02 14.04
C ARG A 113 -15.07 -31.48 13.85
N PHE A 114 -14.23 -32.43 14.26
CA PHE A 114 -14.50 -33.86 14.16
C PHE A 114 -15.10 -34.45 15.45
N LEU A 115 -15.23 -33.65 16.50
CA LEU A 115 -15.99 -34.09 17.67
C LEU A 115 -17.47 -34.13 17.31
N PRO A 116 -18.16 -35.27 17.49
CA PRO A 116 -19.61 -35.27 17.42
C PRO A 116 -20.11 -34.28 18.47
N ALA A 117 -21.13 -33.49 18.12
CA ALA A 117 -21.85 -32.71 19.12
C ALA A 117 -22.52 -33.71 20.08
N GLU A 118 -21.83 -34.07 21.16
CA GLU A 118 -22.43 -34.87 22.23
C GLU A 118 -23.60 -34.06 22.79
N GLY A 119 -24.81 -34.52 22.43
CA GLY A 119 -26.06 -33.85 22.75
C GLY A 119 -27.20 -34.05 21.77
N ALA A 120 -27.02 -34.75 20.64
CA ALA A 120 -28.12 -35.05 19.72
C ALA A 120 -28.39 -36.56 19.58
N ALA A 121 -29.35 -37.01 20.40
CA ALA A 121 -30.25 -38.15 20.17
C ALA A 121 -29.74 -39.58 20.44
N GLU A 122 -29.79 -39.99 21.71
CA GLU A 122 -30.44 -41.28 22.01
C GLU A 122 -31.95 -41.02 22.14
N LYS A 123 -32.70 -41.25 21.05
CA LYS A 123 -34.13 -41.53 21.18
C LYS A 123 -34.24 -43.01 21.54
N GLY A 124 -34.61 -43.28 22.79
CA GLY A 124 -34.93 -44.62 23.27
C GLY A 124 -36.00 -45.27 22.38
N SER A 125 -35.64 -46.41 21.80
CA SER A 125 -36.58 -47.38 21.26
C SER A 125 -37.07 -48.25 22.42
N ASP A 126 -38.20 -47.89 23.00
CA ASP A 126 -39.02 -48.76 23.83
C ASP A 126 -39.74 -49.75 22.90
N ASP A 127 -39.13 -50.91 22.65
CA ASP A 127 -39.79 -52.07 22.03
C ASP A 127 -40.28 -52.99 23.15
N GLY A 128 -41.49 -52.69 23.63
CA GLY A 128 -42.24 -53.54 24.55
C GLY A 128 -42.71 -54.82 23.85
N GLY A 129 -41.98 -55.91 24.04
CA GLY A 129 -42.33 -57.24 23.55
C GLY A 129 -42.79 -58.22 24.63
N LYS A 130 -44.06 -58.63 24.52
CA LYS A 130 -44.72 -59.87 25.04
C LYS A 130 -45.02 -59.94 26.55
N ALA A 131 -46.15 -60.49 27.00
CA ALA A 131 -47.11 -61.44 26.42
C ALA A 131 -48.53 -61.21 26.97
#